data_AF-A0A6A7LEH5-F1
#
_entry.id   AF-A0A6A7LEH5-F1
#
_cell.length_a   1.000
_cell.length_b   1.000
_cell.length_c   1.000
_cell.angle_alpha   90.00
_cell.angle_beta   90.00
_cell.angle_gamma   90.00
#
_symmetry.space_group_name_H-M   'P 1'
#
loop_
_entity.id
_entity.type
_entity.pdbx_description
1 polymer ?
#
loop_
_entity_poly.entity_id
_entity_poly.type
_entity_poly.pdbx_seq_one_letter_code
_entity_poly.pdbx_strand_id
1 'polypeptide(L)'
;MYESTQADYVVFRELEQLKKFHDPEKVKGFYKKIESNTDLDEILKAAEAGANFIIVDTQDWRIIPLENVIATLQKTNTRIYAPASSSKEIRTLFSVLELGVDGVILTTQNPNDIEDATKLLVSSNLNISILKIQEIREAGIGERVCIDTASILGMGEGVLVGSRSNFLFLIHNESQGSSFTSPRPFRVNAGAVYCYTLVPGKKTKYLSEIESGSEVLVIGKGGRVRTVTVGRSKIETRPLTMIVGESNGQRGTVILQNAETIQLIGKDGSLIPVTELKVGDSVLGVVQPSSGRHFGMEVSEYVLEK
;
A
#
# COMPACT_ATOMS: atom_id res chain seq x y z
N MET A 1 -0.61 -12.86 27.83
CA MET A 1 -0.50 -11.63 28.63
C MET A 1 -0.55 -12.03 30.09
N TYR A 2 0.41 -11.58 30.89
CA TYR A 2 0.49 -11.90 32.31
C TYR A 2 0.35 -10.61 33.10
N GLU A 3 -0.51 -10.61 34.11
CA GLU A 3 -0.76 -9.43 34.94
C GLU A 3 0.33 -9.33 36.01
N SER A 4 0.96 -8.16 36.10
CA SER A 4 1.96 -7.87 37.12
C SER A 4 1.97 -6.38 37.43
N THR A 5 1.88 -6.05 38.72
CA THR A 5 2.02 -4.67 39.21
C THR A 5 3.46 -4.17 39.20
N GLN A 6 4.42 -5.06 38.91
CA GLN A 6 5.83 -4.74 38.72
C GLN A 6 6.19 -4.41 37.26
N ALA A 7 5.25 -4.58 36.33
CA ALA A 7 5.48 -4.26 34.92
C ALA A 7 5.39 -2.75 34.65
N ASP A 8 6.08 -2.29 33.60
CA ASP A 8 5.98 -0.91 33.10
C ASP A 8 4.57 -0.62 32.52
N TYR A 9 3.93 -1.66 31.98
CA TYR A 9 2.56 -1.65 31.46
C TYR A 9 1.69 -2.56 32.34
N VAL A 10 0.78 -1.97 33.11
CA VAL A 10 -0.11 -2.70 34.02
C VAL A 10 -1.50 -2.75 33.42
N VAL A 11 -2.02 -3.96 33.19
CA VAL A 11 -3.33 -4.17 32.56
C VAL A 11 -4.34 -4.63 33.61
N PHE A 12 -5.49 -3.96 33.66
CA PHE A 12 -6.60 -4.29 34.55
C PHE A 12 -7.78 -4.85 33.77
N ARG A 13 -8.48 -5.83 34.35
CA ARG A 13 -9.76 -6.37 33.82
C ARG A 13 -10.98 -5.81 34.53
N GLU A 14 -10.79 -5.28 35.73
CA GLU A 14 -11.84 -4.68 36.55
C GLU A 14 -11.63 -3.17 36.65
N LEU A 15 -12.67 -2.40 36.30
CA LEU A 15 -12.60 -0.93 36.30
C LEU A 15 -12.25 -0.34 37.68
N GLU A 16 -12.73 -0.97 38.75
CA GLU A 16 -12.47 -0.51 40.12
C GLU A 16 -11.00 -0.66 40.52
N GLN A 17 -10.29 -1.67 39.99
CA GLN A 17 -8.86 -1.83 40.22
C GLN A 17 -8.07 -0.74 39.48
N LEU A 18 -8.47 -0.44 38.24
CA LEU A 18 -7.86 0.63 37.45
C LEU A 18 -8.00 2.00 38.14
N LYS A 19 -9.20 2.31 38.66
CA LYS A 19 -9.46 3.57 39.38
C LYS A 19 -8.63 3.72 40.65
N LYS A 20 -8.42 2.62 41.39
CA LYS A 20 -7.66 2.62 42.65
C LYS A 20 -6.16 2.65 42.44
N PHE A 21 -5.69 2.29 41.25
CA PHE A 21 -4.28 2.22 40.95
C PHE A 21 -3.71 3.62 40.69
N HIS A 22 -2.80 4.09 41.54
CA HIS A 22 -2.13 5.38 41.41
C HIS A 22 -0.62 5.19 41.46
N ASP A 23 -0.02 5.02 40.28
CA ASP A 23 1.42 5.03 40.07
C ASP A 23 1.68 5.87 38.81
N PRO A 24 2.29 7.07 38.94
CA PRO A 24 2.52 7.97 37.81
C PRO A 24 3.65 7.50 36.90
N GLU A 25 4.51 6.57 37.35
CA GLU A 25 5.63 6.05 36.54
C GLU A 25 5.20 4.92 35.61
N LYS A 26 3.98 4.38 35.77
CA LYS A 26 3.49 3.22 35.03
C LYS A 26 2.39 3.57 34.04
N VAL A 27 2.39 2.83 32.92
CA VAL A 27 1.36 2.94 31.88
C VAL A 27 0.19 2.02 32.24
N LYS A 28 -1.00 2.59 32.39
CA LYS A 28 -2.22 1.87 32.79
C LYS A 28 -3.02 1.45 31.57
N GLY A 29 -3.32 0.16 31.51
CA GLY A 29 -4.14 -0.46 30.49
C GLY A 29 -5.44 -1.02 31.04
N PHE A 30 -6.48 -1.04 30.21
CA PHE A 30 -7.69 -1.80 30.50
C PHE A 30 -7.86 -2.90 29.45
N TYR A 31 -8.10 -4.14 29.86
CA TYR A 31 -8.45 -5.23 28.96
C TYR A 31 -9.96 -5.45 29.02
N LYS A 32 -10.59 -5.48 27.85
CA LYS A 32 -12.00 -5.83 27.73
C LYS A 32 -12.21 -6.76 26.55
N LYS A 33 -12.91 -7.85 26.83
CA LYS A 33 -13.49 -8.71 25.80
C LYS A 33 -14.87 -8.16 25.46
N ILE A 34 -15.14 -7.91 24.19
CA ILE A 34 -16.42 -7.37 23.72
C ILE A 34 -17.35 -8.50 23.34
N GLU A 35 -18.47 -8.56 24.04
CA GLU A 35 -19.56 -9.51 23.79
C GLU A 35 -20.89 -8.77 23.55
N SER A 36 -20.97 -7.48 23.92
CA SER A 36 -22.20 -6.69 23.92
C SER A 36 -21.93 -5.17 23.86
N ASN A 37 -22.98 -4.38 23.59
CA ASN A 37 -22.87 -2.92 23.59
C ASN A 37 -22.56 -2.33 24.97
N THR A 38 -22.94 -3.00 26.06
CA THR A 38 -22.61 -2.54 27.42
C THR A 38 -21.11 -2.53 27.71
N ASP A 39 -20.34 -3.33 26.96
CA ASP A 39 -18.89 -3.36 27.06
C ASP A 39 -18.23 -2.07 26.53
N LEU A 40 -18.90 -1.36 25.59
CA LEU A 40 -18.43 -0.07 25.07
C LEU A 40 -18.49 1.03 26.15
N ASP A 41 -19.55 1.02 26.97
CA ASP A 41 -19.69 1.98 28.08
C ASP A 41 -18.59 1.78 29.14
N GLU A 42 -18.20 0.53 29.41
CA GLU A 42 -17.10 0.23 30.31
C GLU A 42 -15.75 0.69 29.75
N ILE A 43 -15.52 0.48 28.45
CA ILE A 43 -14.33 0.98 27.74
C ILE A 43 -14.23 2.50 27.86
N LEU A 44 -15.33 3.22 27.64
CA LEU A 44 -15.36 4.68 27.79
C LEU A 44 -15.05 5.11 29.24
N LYS A 45 -15.68 4.46 30.23
CA LYS A 45 -15.40 4.74 31.65
C LYS A 45 -13.95 4.45 32.03
N ALA A 46 -13.33 3.43 31.44
CA ALA A 46 -11.92 3.14 31.66
C ALA A 46 -11.01 4.23 31.07
N ALA A 47 -11.32 4.73 29.87
CA ALA A 47 -10.62 5.87 29.28
C ALA A 47 -10.76 7.13 30.14
N GLU A 48 -11.97 7.44 30.61
CA GLU A 48 -12.24 8.58 31.52
C GLU A 48 -11.53 8.43 32.88
N ALA A 49 -11.35 7.20 33.37
CA ALA A 49 -10.58 6.89 34.56
C ALA A 49 -9.05 6.98 34.37
N GLY A 50 -8.59 7.41 33.20
CA GLY A 50 -7.19 7.68 32.91
C GLY A 50 -6.41 6.49 32.35
N ALA A 51 -7.08 5.52 31.72
CA ALA A 51 -6.38 4.48 30.97
C ALA A 51 -5.57 5.10 29.81
N ASN A 52 -4.28 4.77 29.75
CA ASN A 52 -3.40 5.17 28.65
C ASN A 52 -3.68 4.38 27.38
N PHE A 53 -4.09 3.12 27.53
CA PHE A 53 -4.48 2.26 26.42
C PHE A 53 -5.59 1.27 26.83
N ILE A 54 -6.29 0.75 25.84
CA ILE A 54 -7.32 -0.28 26.00
C ILE A 54 -6.99 -1.43 25.06
N ILE A 55 -6.99 -2.64 25.60
CA ILE A 55 -6.84 -3.88 24.86
C ILE A 55 -8.22 -4.45 24.60
N VAL A 56 -8.61 -4.46 23.34
CA VAL A 56 -9.93 -4.87 22.88
C VAL A 56 -9.83 -6.26 22.28
N ASP A 57 -10.44 -7.24 22.94
CA ASP A 57 -10.53 -8.60 22.45
C ASP A 57 -11.94 -8.87 21.92
N THR A 58 -12.05 -9.38 20.69
CA THR A 58 -13.35 -9.59 20.02
C THR A 58 -13.44 -11.04 19.53
N GLN A 59 -14.55 -11.73 19.79
CA GLN A 59 -14.81 -13.04 19.18
C GLN A 59 -15.32 -12.90 17.75
N ASP A 60 -14.80 -13.74 16.84
CA ASP A 60 -15.19 -14.10 15.45
C ASP A 60 -15.72 -13.05 14.44
N TRP A 61 -15.97 -11.79 14.81
CA TRP A 61 -16.56 -10.76 13.94
C TRP A 61 -15.86 -9.41 14.17
N ARG A 62 -14.53 -9.41 14.02
CA ARG A 62 -13.61 -8.38 14.54
C ARG A 62 -13.76 -6.97 13.97
N ILE A 63 -14.57 -6.77 12.94
CA ILE A 63 -14.65 -5.49 12.26
C ILE A 63 -15.59 -4.57 13.04
N ILE A 64 -16.91 -4.82 13.01
CA ILE A 64 -17.94 -3.91 13.57
C ILE A 64 -17.71 -3.55 15.05
N PRO A 65 -17.43 -4.50 15.97
CA PRO A 65 -17.20 -4.16 17.39
C PRO A 65 -15.99 -3.24 17.58
N LEU A 66 -14.93 -3.45 16.79
CA LEU A 66 -13.72 -2.64 16.85
C LEU A 66 -13.95 -1.26 16.25
N GLU A 67 -14.73 -1.16 15.16
CA GLU A 67 -15.17 0.12 14.58
C GLU A 67 -15.90 0.99 15.62
N ASN A 68 -16.81 0.39 16.38
CA ASN A 68 -17.54 1.08 17.44
C ASN A 68 -16.64 1.57 18.57
N VAL A 69 -15.62 0.79 18.96
CA VAL A 69 -14.64 1.23 19.97
C VAL A 69 -13.81 2.39 19.45
N ILE A 70 -13.29 2.29 18.23
CA ILE A 70 -12.52 3.37 17.60
C ILE A 70 -13.35 4.66 17.58
N ALA A 71 -14.61 4.59 17.14
CA ALA A 71 -15.50 5.74 17.13
C ALA A 71 -15.76 6.33 18.53
N THR A 72 -15.93 5.47 19.54
CA THR A 72 -16.17 5.87 20.94
C THR A 72 -14.96 6.58 21.55
N LEU A 73 -13.75 6.11 21.25
CA LEU A 73 -12.50 6.63 21.80
C LEU A 73 -11.84 7.70 20.93
N GLN A 74 -12.37 8.01 19.75
CA GLN A 74 -11.76 8.96 18.81
C GLN A 74 -11.46 10.35 19.40
N LYS A 75 -12.24 10.77 20.41
CA LYS A 75 -12.08 12.06 21.10
C LYS A 75 -11.27 11.98 22.39
N THR A 76 -10.81 10.79 22.77
CA THR A 76 -9.93 10.58 23.93
C THR A 76 -8.48 10.48 23.46
N ASN A 77 -7.53 10.61 24.39
CA ASN A 77 -6.10 10.40 24.09
C ASN A 77 -5.67 8.96 24.47
N THR A 78 -6.62 8.02 24.44
CA THR A 78 -6.41 6.63 24.86
C THR A 78 -6.13 5.75 23.65
N ARG A 79 -5.02 5.02 23.67
CA ARG A 79 -4.62 4.13 22.57
C ARG A 79 -5.42 2.84 22.55
N ILE A 80 -5.64 2.28 21.37
CA ILE A 80 -6.37 1.02 21.18
C ILE A 80 -5.38 -0.05 20.72
N TYR A 81 -5.34 -1.17 21.44
CA TYR A 81 -4.61 -2.37 21.06
C TYR A 81 -5.56 -3.53 20.82
N ALA A 82 -5.30 -4.34 19.80
CA ALA A 82 -6.06 -5.55 19.52
C ALA A 82 -5.17 -6.79 19.49
N PRO A 83 -5.57 -7.92 20.08
CA PRO A 83 -4.85 -9.17 19.96
C PRO A 83 -5.01 -9.78 18.56
N ALA A 84 -3.93 -10.38 18.05
CA ALA A 84 -3.94 -11.16 16.82
C ALA A 84 -3.28 -12.53 17.05
N SER A 85 -3.83 -13.53 16.38
CA SER A 85 -3.33 -14.91 16.33
C SER A 85 -2.62 -15.24 15.01
N SER A 86 -2.65 -14.36 14.01
CA SER A 86 -1.98 -14.58 12.73
C SER A 86 -1.62 -13.28 12.01
N SER A 87 -0.65 -13.34 11.09
CA SER A 87 -0.24 -12.20 10.24
C SER A 87 -1.37 -11.65 9.38
N LYS A 88 -2.31 -12.49 8.93
CA LYS A 88 -3.50 -12.08 8.17
C LYS A 88 -4.40 -11.14 8.98
N GLU A 89 -4.60 -11.46 10.26
CA GLU A 89 -5.41 -10.64 11.16
C GLU A 89 -4.76 -9.30 11.48
N ILE A 90 -3.42 -9.24 11.58
CA ILE A 90 -2.68 -8.00 11.78
C ILE A 90 -3.05 -6.98 10.69
N ARG A 91 -3.05 -7.41 9.42
CA ARG A 91 -3.44 -6.56 8.30
C ARG A 91 -4.86 -6.04 8.46
N THR A 92 -5.81 -6.91 8.80
CA THR A 92 -7.21 -6.52 9.02
C THR A 92 -7.34 -5.50 10.15
N LEU A 93 -6.68 -5.71 11.29
CA LEU A 93 -6.76 -4.85 12.47
C LEU A 93 -6.19 -3.44 12.23
N PHE A 94 -5.09 -3.32 11.48
CA PHE A 94 -4.55 -2.01 11.07
C PHE A 94 -5.40 -1.32 9.99
N SER A 95 -6.25 -2.04 9.27
CA SER A 95 -7.10 -1.48 8.20
C SER A 95 -8.49 -1.04 8.64
N VAL A 96 -8.93 -1.35 9.87
CA VAL A 96 -10.29 -1.01 10.34
C VAL A 96 -10.53 0.51 10.33
N LEU A 97 -11.58 0.97 9.65
CA LEU A 97 -11.97 2.38 9.46
C LEU A 97 -10.93 3.32 8.83
N GLU A 98 -9.88 2.82 8.17
CA GLU A 98 -8.72 3.63 7.72
C GLU A 98 -7.95 4.36 8.85
N LEU A 99 -8.46 4.33 10.08
CA LEU A 99 -7.83 4.81 11.31
C LEU A 99 -6.95 3.71 11.94
N GLY A 100 -7.40 2.46 11.84
CA GLY A 100 -6.76 1.29 12.44
C GLY A 100 -6.81 1.31 13.97
N VAL A 101 -6.30 0.23 14.57
CA VAL A 101 -5.87 0.26 15.98
C VAL A 101 -4.47 0.88 16.08
N ASP A 102 -4.15 1.48 17.21
CA ASP A 102 -2.82 2.06 17.47
C ASP A 102 -1.72 0.99 17.58
N GLY A 103 -2.09 -0.28 17.78
CA GLY A 103 -1.15 -1.39 17.77
C GLY A 103 -1.81 -2.76 17.85
N VAL A 104 -1.05 -3.78 17.46
CA VAL A 104 -1.50 -5.18 17.47
C VAL A 104 -0.60 -6.00 18.38
N ILE A 105 -1.21 -6.82 19.23
CA ILE A 105 -0.52 -7.75 20.13
C ILE A 105 -0.56 -9.13 19.49
N LEU A 106 0.48 -9.48 18.73
CA LEU A 106 0.62 -10.79 18.11
C LEU A 106 1.02 -11.84 19.15
N THR A 107 0.18 -12.85 19.34
CA THR A 107 0.52 -14.04 20.12
C THR A 107 0.73 -15.21 19.15
N THR A 108 1.97 -15.67 19.00
CA THR A 108 2.33 -16.76 18.09
C THR A 108 3.44 -17.62 18.69
N GLN A 109 3.47 -18.90 18.31
CA GLN A 109 4.60 -19.81 18.55
C GLN A 109 5.46 -20.01 17.29
N ASN A 110 5.06 -19.43 16.16
CA ASN A 110 5.73 -19.57 14.87
C ASN A 110 6.57 -18.31 14.58
N PRO A 111 7.92 -18.43 14.51
CA PRO A 111 8.79 -17.31 14.18
C PRO A 111 8.47 -16.64 12.83
N ASN A 112 7.94 -17.38 11.85
CA ASN A 112 7.60 -16.82 10.53
C ASN A 112 6.51 -15.74 10.61
N ASP A 113 5.58 -15.85 11.56
CA ASP A 113 4.53 -14.84 11.74
C ASP A 113 5.11 -13.48 12.16
N ILE A 114 6.25 -13.47 12.86
CA ILE A 114 6.97 -12.26 13.25
C ILE A 114 7.58 -11.58 12.02
N GLU A 115 8.18 -12.36 11.13
CA GLU A 115 8.77 -11.84 9.89
C GLU A 115 7.67 -11.25 8.99
N ASP A 116 6.55 -11.94 8.85
CA ASP A 116 5.40 -11.46 8.08
C ASP A 116 4.77 -10.21 8.70
N ALA A 117 4.61 -10.15 10.03
CA ALA A 117 4.15 -8.96 10.73
C ALA A 117 5.09 -7.77 10.51
N THR A 118 6.40 -8.00 10.56
CA THR A 118 7.40 -6.94 10.34
C THR A 118 7.32 -6.39 8.91
N LYS A 119 7.13 -7.26 7.91
CA LYS A 119 6.91 -6.84 6.51
C LYS A 119 5.67 -5.97 6.33
N LEU A 120 4.63 -6.16 7.15
CA LEU A 120 3.42 -5.32 7.13
C LEU A 120 3.66 -3.92 7.71
N LEU A 121 4.51 -3.81 8.73
CA LEU A 121 4.79 -2.56 9.45
C LEU A 121 5.83 -1.68 8.76
N VAL A 122 6.76 -2.28 8.02
CA VAL A 122 7.77 -1.53 7.28
C VAL A 122 7.13 -0.96 6.02
N SER A 123 6.80 0.34 6.04
CA SER A 123 6.61 1.10 4.81
C SER A 123 7.91 1.04 4.02
N SER A 124 7.93 0.20 2.99
CA SER A 124 9.09 0.13 2.11
C SER A 124 9.09 1.40 1.26
N ASN A 125 10.21 2.12 1.29
CA ASN A 125 10.48 3.19 0.35
C ASN A 125 11.32 2.64 -0.79
N LEU A 126 10.87 2.86 -2.02
CA LEU A 126 11.68 2.65 -3.21
C LEU A 126 12.43 3.93 -3.54
N ASN A 127 13.69 3.78 -3.95
CA ASN A 127 14.47 4.89 -4.49
C ASN A 127 13.92 5.26 -5.87
N ILE A 128 13.23 6.39 -5.94
CA ILE A 128 12.74 6.94 -7.20
C ILE A 128 13.91 7.51 -8.00
N SER A 129 13.95 7.14 -9.27
CA SER A 129 14.91 7.62 -10.26
C SER A 129 14.24 8.68 -11.15
N ILE A 130 15.03 9.66 -11.60
CA ILE A 130 14.59 10.60 -12.64
C ILE A 130 14.96 10.00 -13.99
N LEU A 131 13.96 9.85 -14.86
CA LEU A 131 14.08 9.37 -16.21
C LEU A 131 13.95 10.55 -17.17
N LYS A 132 15.00 10.82 -17.96
CA LYS A 132 14.94 11.84 -19.02
C LYS A 132 14.37 11.21 -20.28
N ILE A 133 13.32 11.79 -20.84
CA ILE A 133 12.73 11.34 -22.10
C ILE A 133 13.68 11.64 -23.24
N GLN A 134 14.11 10.60 -23.95
CA GLN A 134 15.03 10.68 -25.08
C GLN A 134 14.30 10.60 -26.42
N GLU A 135 13.19 9.87 -26.45
CA GLU A 135 12.47 9.60 -27.69
C GLU A 135 11.00 9.31 -27.41
N ILE A 136 10.14 9.77 -28.31
CA ILE A 136 8.70 9.50 -28.33
C ILE A 136 8.33 9.15 -29.77
N ARG A 137 7.69 8.00 -30.00
CA ARG A 137 7.27 7.55 -31.32
C ARG A 137 5.88 6.93 -31.26
N GLU A 138 5.07 7.15 -32.29
CA GLU A 138 3.82 6.42 -32.45
C GLU A 138 4.10 4.93 -32.64
N ALA A 139 3.38 4.09 -31.90
CA ALA A 139 3.51 2.63 -31.93
C ALA A 139 2.33 1.94 -32.66
N GLY A 140 1.39 2.73 -33.19
CA GLY A 140 0.21 2.24 -33.88
C GLY A 140 -0.88 1.73 -32.93
N ILE A 141 -1.79 0.90 -33.45
CA ILE A 141 -2.87 0.30 -32.69
C ILE A 141 -2.38 -0.99 -32.02
N GLY A 142 -2.70 -1.18 -30.73
CA GLY A 142 -2.40 -2.42 -30.02
C GLY A 142 -3.14 -2.53 -28.68
N GLU A 143 -2.92 -3.65 -27.98
CA GLU A 143 -3.57 -3.97 -26.73
C GLU A 143 -2.85 -3.37 -25.52
N ARG A 144 -3.62 -2.71 -24.64
CA ARG A 144 -3.14 -2.17 -23.37
C ARG A 144 -3.99 -2.62 -22.19
N VAL A 145 -3.34 -2.74 -21.04
CA VAL A 145 -3.96 -3.18 -19.79
C VAL A 145 -4.34 -1.97 -18.93
N CYS A 146 -5.57 -1.97 -18.45
CA CYS A 146 -6.03 -1.14 -17.35
C CYS A 146 -6.16 -1.95 -16.08
N ILE A 147 -5.60 -1.44 -15.00
CA ILE A 147 -5.71 -2.01 -13.67
C ILE A 147 -6.74 -1.19 -12.90
N ASP A 148 -7.87 -1.80 -12.56
CA ASP A 148 -8.82 -1.27 -11.58
C ASP A 148 -8.51 -1.90 -10.22
N THR A 149 -8.03 -1.10 -9.29
CA THR A 149 -7.71 -1.54 -7.92
C THR A 149 -8.96 -1.56 -7.04
N ALA A 150 -8.91 -2.35 -5.96
CA ALA A 150 -9.93 -2.36 -4.91
C ALA A 150 -9.70 -1.26 -3.86
N SER A 151 -8.95 -0.21 -4.20
CA SER A 151 -8.60 0.89 -3.31
C SER A 151 -8.65 2.22 -4.06
N ILE A 152 -8.93 3.31 -3.35
CA ILE A 152 -8.73 4.65 -3.91
C ILE A 152 -7.23 4.96 -3.86
N LEU A 153 -6.68 5.44 -4.98
CA LEU A 153 -5.29 5.89 -5.05
C LEU A 153 -5.24 7.42 -4.89
N GLY A 154 -4.22 7.89 -4.19
CA GLY A 154 -3.99 9.30 -3.94
C GLY A 154 -3.39 10.01 -5.15
N MET A 155 -3.43 11.34 -5.15
CA MET A 155 -2.74 12.14 -6.15
C MET A 155 -1.23 11.95 -6.05
N GLY A 156 -0.57 11.70 -7.18
CA GLY A 156 0.84 11.36 -7.24
C GLY A 156 1.15 9.91 -6.88
N GLU A 157 0.14 9.04 -6.77
CA GLU A 157 0.31 7.58 -6.69
C GLU A 157 0.10 6.93 -8.06
N GLY A 158 0.78 5.81 -8.30
CA GLY A 158 0.71 5.11 -9.57
C GLY A 158 1.26 3.70 -9.50
N VAL A 159 1.37 3.06 -10.66
CA VAL A 159 2.07 1.78 -10.80
C VAL A 159 3.32 1.95 -11.66
N LEU A 160 4.36 1.18 -11.36
CA LEU A 160 5.59 1.16 -12.14
C LEU A 160 5.44 0.22 -13.33
N VAL A 161 5.66 0.72 -14.55
CA VAL A 161 5.45 -0.02 -15.79
C VAL A 161 6.60 0.19 -16.75
N GLY A 162 7.09 -0.87 -17.39
CA GLY A 162 8.13 -0.75 -18.40
C GLY A 162 8.30 -2.04 -19.21
N SER A 163 8.93 -1.93 -20.38
CA SER A 163 9.26 -3.07 -21.23
C SER A 163 10.35 -3.97 -20.65
N ARG A 164 11.12 -3.46 -19.67
CA ARG A 164 12.14 -4.23 -18.94
C ARG A 164 11.80 -4.25 -17.46
N SER A 165 11.96 -5.40 -16.83
CA SER A 165 11.65 -5.60 -15.40
C SER A 165 12.46 -4.69 -14.45
N ASN A 166 13.63 -4.23 -14.89
CA ASN A 166 14.54 -3.39 -14.12
C ASN A 166 14.54 -1.91 -14.53
N PHE A 167 13.72 -1.49 -15.51
CA PHE A 167 13.60 -0.09 -15.93
C PHE A 167 12.12 0.26 -16.13
N LEU A 168 11.52 0.86 -15.12
CA LEU A 168 10.08 1.07 -15.03
C LEU A 168 9.76 2.56 -14.87
N PHE A 169 8.70 3.01 -15.53
CA PHE A 169 8.16 4.38 -15.48
C PHE A 169 7.00 4.44 -14.51
N LEU A 170 6.89 5.52 -13.73
CA LEU A 170 5.79 5.69 -12.79
C LEU A 170 4.56 6.28 -13.50
N ILE A 171 3.57 5.42 -13.75
CA ILE A 171 2.32 5.78 -14.43
C ILE A 171 1.27 6.15 -13.39
N HIS A 172 0.83 7.40 -13.42
CA HIS A 172 -0.12 7.96 -12.47
C HIS A 172 -1.53 7.37 -12.66
N ASN A 173 -2.30 7.34 -11.59
CA ASN A 173 -3.70 6.93 -11.62
C ASN A 173 -4.62 8.02 -12.24
N GLU A 174 -5.86 7.67 -12.56
CA GLU A 174 -6.83 8.57 -13.21
C GLU A 174 -7.52 9.54 -12.22
N SER A 175 -6.81 10.07 -11.21
CA SER A 175 -7.39 10.94 -10.15
C SER A 175 -7.63 12.40 -10.56
N GLN A 176 -6.99 12.91 -11.62
CA GLN A 176 -7.23 14.29 -12.08
C GLN A 176 -8.48 14.39 -12.98
N GLY A 177 -8.93 13.28 -13.56
CA GLY A 177 -9.98 13.27 -14.59
C GLY A 177 -9.54 14.03 -15.85
N SER A 178 -10.50 14.38 -16.70
CA SER A 178 -10.28 15.28 -17.83
C SER A 178 -11.50 16.18 -18.04
N SER A 179 -11.43 17.13 -18.97
CA SER A 179 -12.58 17.95 -19.37
C SER A 179 -13.79 17.12 -19.85
N PHE A 180 -13.56 15.85 -20.20
CA PHE A 180 -14.57 14.95 -20.78
C PHE A 180 -14.91 13.76 -19.88
N THR A 181 -14.18 13.55 -18.77
CA THR A 181 -14.37 12.38 -17.92
C THR A 181 -14.16 12.68 -16.45
N SER A 182 -15.04 12.15 -15.60
CA SER A 182 -14.86 12.22 -14.15
C SER A 182 -13.64 11.39 -13.70
N PRO A 183 -12.91 11.84 -12.67
CA PRO A 183 -11.82 11.09 -12.08
C PRO A 183 -12.21 9.66 -11.66
N ARG A 184 -11.26 8.74 -11.85
CA ARG A 184 -11.36 7.35 -11.41
C ARG A 184 -10.08 6.99 -10.66
N PRO A 185 -9.91 7.49 -9.43
CA PRO A 185 -8.66 7.36 -8.67
C PRO A 185 -8.30 5.90 -8.32
N PHE A 186 -9.19 4.93 -8.53
CA PHE A 186 -8.90 3.51 -8.38
C PHE A 186 -8.26 2.87 -9.63
N ARG A 187 -8.22 3.59 -10.77
CA ARG A 187 -7.79 3.08 -12.08
C ARG A 187 -6.41 3.59 -12.46
N VAL A 188 -5.60 2.69 -13.02
CA VAL A 188 -4.37 3.03 -13.74
C VAL A 188 -4.43 2.43 -15.14
N ASN A 189 -4.30 3.28 -16.16
CA ASN A 189 -4.16 2.86 -17.55
C ASN A 189 -2.68 2.49 -17.80
N ALA A 190 -2.29 1.28 -17.36
CA ALA A 190 -0.92 0.92 -17.05
C ALA A 190 0.04 0.91 -18.25
N GLY A 191 -0.28 0.20 -19.33
CA GLY A 191 0.60 0.09 -20.51
C GLY A 191 0.27 -1.09 -21.41
N ALA A 192 1.10 -1.34 -22.43
CA ALA A 192 0.94 -2.46 -23.35
C ALA A 192 1.00 -3.82 -22.64
N VAL A 193 0.32 -4.82 -23.17
CA VAL A 193 0.14 -6.15 -22.53
C VAL A 193 1.43 -6.84 -22.07
N TYR A 194 2.54 -6.65 -22.78
CA TYR A 194 3.84 -7.26 -22.47
C TYR A 194 4.67 -6.45 -21.46
N CYS A 195 4.25 -5.25 -21.05
CA CYS A 195 5.03 -4.47 -20.10
C CYS A 195 5.03 -5.18 -18.73
N TYR A 196 6.14 -5.06 -18.00
CA TYR A 196 6.26 -5.51 -16.64
C TYR A 196 5.66 -4.50 -15.66
N THR A 197 5.15 -4.99 -14.54
CA THR A 197 4.81 -4.22 -13.34
C THR A 197 5.36 -4.89 -12.08
N LEU A 198 5.55 -4.13 -11.00
CA LEU A 198 5.99 -4.68 -9.72
C LEU A 198 4.82 -5.29 -8.92
N VAL A 199 5.09 -6.45 -8.33
CA VAL A 199 4.19 -7.15 -7.42
C VAL A 199 4.91 -7.41 -6.08
N PRO A 200 4.17 -7.74 -5.00
CA PRO A 200 4.77 -8.02 -3.69
C PRO A 200 5.92 -9.04 -3.73
N GLY A 201 6.89 -8.87 -2.82
CA GLY A 201 8.05 -9.76 -2.73
C GLY A 201 9.20 -9.42 -3.70
N LYS A 202 9.28 -8.16 -4.18
CA LYS A 202 10.32 -7.69 -5.13
C LYS A 202 10.34 -8.49 -6.45
N LYS A 203 9.16 -8.88 -6.93
CA LYS A 203 8.97 -9.62 -8.18
C LYS A 203 8.32 -8.71 -9.23
N THR A 204 8.42 -9.11 -10.49
CA THR A 204 7.69 -8.50 -11.61
C THR A 204 6.74 -9.52 -12.24
N LYS A 205 5.66 -9.03 -12.84
CA LYS A 205 4.75 -9.77 -13.72
C LYS A 205 4.51 -8.99 -14.99
N TYR A 206 4.17 -9.68 -16.08
CA TYR A 206 3.60 -9.02 -17.25
C TYR A 206 2.22 -8.46 -16.92
N LEU A 207 1.86 -7.33 -17.52
CA LEU A 207 0.54 -6.73 -17.33
C LEU A 207 -0.58 -7.67 -17.80
N SER A 208 -0.35 -8.50 -18.84
CA SER A 208 -1.28 -9.53 -19.31
C SER A 208 -1.58 -10.62 -18.29
N GLU A 209 -0.72 -10.83 -17.30
CA GLU A 209 -0.88 -11.82 -16.23
C GLU A 209 -1.63 -11.26 -15.02
N ILE A 210 -1.95 -9.96 -15.03
CA ILE A 210 -2.69 -9.33 -13.93
C ILE A 210 -4.18 -9.63 -14.11
N GLU A 211 -4.76 -10.22 -13.07
CA GLU A 211 -6.17 -10.62 -13.03
C GLU A 211 -6.85 -10.15 -11.73
N SER A 212 -8.16 -10.35 -11.61
CA SER A 212 -8.89 -10.06 -10.38
C SER A 212 -8.32 -10.87 -9.22
N GLY A 213 -8.13 -10.22 -8.07
CA GLY A 213 -7.50 -10.83 -6.90
C GLY A 213 -5.97 -10.82 -6.92
N SER A 214 -5.34 -10.45 -8.05
CA SER A 214 -3.90 -10.18 -8.07
C SER A 214 -3.53 -9.04 -7.13
N GLU A 215 -2.30 -9.04 -6.64
CA GLU A 215 -1.73 -7.92 -5.89
C GLU A 215 -0.68 -7.19 -6.73
N VAL A 216 -0.73 -5.86 -6.71
CA VAL A 216 0.28 -4.99 -7.34
C VAL A 216 0.82 -3.98 -6.33
N LEU A 217 2.01 -3.46 -6.60
CA LEU A 217 2.56 -2.37 -5.80
C LEU A 217 2.09 -1.03 -6.37
N VAL A 218 1.58 -0.17 -5.50
CA VAL A 218 1.33 1.25 -5.76
C VAL A 218 2.47 2.06 -5.15
N ILE A 219 3.00 2.98 -5.95
CA ILE A 219 4.16 3.80 -5.61
C ILE A 219 3.72 5.25 -5.64
N GLY A 220 3.97 5.96 -4.54
CA GLY A 220 3.82 7.40 -4.46
C GLY A 220 5.05 8.13 -5.02
N LYS A 221 4.88 9.39 -5.44
CA LYS A 221 5.96 10.26 -5.94
C LYS A 221 7.19 10.37 -5.01
N GLY A 222 7.01 10.18 -3.70
CA GLY A 222 8.07 10.19 -2.70
C GLY A 222 8.74 8.83 -2.45
N GLY A 223 8.38 7.80 -3.21
CA GLY A 223 8.92 6.45 -3.06
C GLY A 223 8.14 5.54 -2.11
N ARG A 224 7.13 6.06 -1.40
CA ARG A 224 6.28 5.23 -0.52
C ARG A 224 5.62 4.13 -1.32
N VAL A 225 5.79 2.89 -0.87
CA VAL A 225 5.19 1.71 -1.49
C VAL A 225 4.08 1.16 -0.61
N ARG A 226 2.99 0.72 -1.24
CA ARG A 226 1.96 -0.09 -0.61
C ARG A 226 1.44 -1.14 -1.58
N THR A 227 1.05 -2.29 -1.05
CA THR A 227 0.37 -3.33 -1.82
C THR A 227 -1.12 -3.02 -1.92
N VAL A 228 -1.70 -3.18 -3.11
CA VAL A 228 -3.14 -3.09 -3.34
C VAL A 228 -3.64 -4.30 -4.12
N THR A 229 -4.87 -4.71 -3.82
CA THR A 229 -5.56 -5.76 -4.56
C THR A 229 -6.14 -5.19 -5.86
N VAL A 230 -6.02 -5.94 -6.95
CA VAL A 230 -6.65 -5.66 -8.23
C VAL A 230 -8.08 -6.19 -8.20
N GLY A 231 -9.06 -5.31 -8.34
CA GLY A 231 -10.46 -5.70 -8.46
C GLY A 231 -10.76 -6.24 -9.86
N ARG A 232 -10.21 -5.59 -10.91
CA ARG A 232 -10.39 -6.00 -12.30
C ARG A 232 -9.20 -5.56 -13.16
N SER A 233 -8.83 -6.40 -14.13
CA SER A 233 -7.90 -6.05 -15.20
C SER A 233 -8.65 -6.03 -16.54
N LYS A 234 -8.41 -5.04 -17.38
CA LYS A 234 -9.03 -4.93 -18.73
C LYS A 234 -7.99 -4.80 -19.80
N ILE A 235 -8.09 -5.61 -20.84
CA ILE A 235 -7.31 -5.48 -22.06
C ILE A 235 -8.18 -4.79 -23.11
N GLU A 236 -7.72 -3.67 -23.65
CA GLU A 236 -8.44 -2.93 -24.70
C GLU A 236 -7.47 -2.52 -25.82
N THR A 237 -7.97 -2.53 -27.05
CA THR A 237 -7.24 -2.07 -28.23
C THR A 237 -7.30 -0.54 -28.33
N ARG A 238 -6.15 0.12 -28.40
CA ARG A 238 -6.02 1.59 -28.41
C ARG A 238 -4.83 2.04 -29.28
N PRO A 239 -4.80 3.31 -29.72
CA PRO A 239 -3.58 3.93 -30.24
C PRO A 239 -2.52 4.02 -29.14
N LEU A 240 -1.30 3.61 -29.45
CA LEU A 240 -0.19 3.51 -28.51
C LEU A 240 0.97 4.42 -28.93
N THR A 241 1.73 4.86 -27.93
CA THR A 241 2.96 5.65 -28.07
C THR A 241 4.08 4.93 -27.32
N MET A 242 5.19 4.71 -28.02
CA MET A 242 6.44 4.24 -27.43
C MET A 242 7.22 5.43 -26.88
N ILE A 243 7.64 5.30 -25.62
CA ILE A 243 8.43 6.31 -24.91
C ILE A 243 9.74 5.66 -24.49
N VAL A 244 10.85 6.33 -24.78
CA VAL A 244 12.19 5.91 -24.35
C VAL A 244 12.72 6.89 -23.32
N GLY A 245 13.07 6.36 -22.15
CA GLY A 245 13.65 7.09 -21.03
C GLY A 245 15.09 6.67 -20.80
N GLU A 246 15.87 7.56 -20.20
CA GLU A 246 17.24 7.30 -19.80
C GLU A 246 17.49 7.77 -18.37
N SER A 247 18.25 6.98 -17.61
CA SER A 247 18.77 7.37 -16.30
C SER A 247 20.12 6.71 -16.09
N ASN A 248 21.12 7.49 -15.65
CA ASN A 248 22.47 6.99 -15.35
C ASN A 248 23.08 6.13 -16.48
N GLY A 249 22.89 6.53 -17.74
CA GLY A 249 23.38 5.82 -18.93
C GLY A 249 22.62 4.53 -19.28
N GLN A 250 21.62 4.14 -18.50
CA GLN A 250 20.71 3.05 -18.83
C GLN A 250 19.51 3.60 -19.58
N ARG A 251 19.09 2.90 -20.66
CA ARG A 251 17.87 3.21 -21.40
C ARG A 251 16.83 2.12 -21.18
N GLY A 252 15.58 2.53 -21.08
CA GLY A 252 14.43 1.65 -21.06
C GLY A 252 13.25 2.26 -21.78
N THR A 253 12.28 1.42 -22.08
CA THR A 253 11.12 1.78 -22.90
C THR A 253 9.83 1.44 -22.18
N VAL A 254 8.77 2.17 -22.51
CA VAL A 254 7.39 1.83 -22.13
C VAL A 254 6.48 2.17 -23.31
N ILE A 255 5.47 1.35 -23.53
CA ILE A 255 4.42 1.62 -24.52
C ILE A 255 3.12 1.89 -23.78
N LEU A 256 2.59 3.10 -23.96
CA LEU A 256 1.41 3.61 -23.28
C LEU A 256 0.33 3.98 -24.30
N GLN A 257 -0.92 4.07 -23.85
CA GLN A 257 -1.98 4.63 -24.68
C GLN A 257 -1.72 6.12 -24.93
N ASN A 258 -1.90 6.56 -26.17
CA ASN A 258 -1.88 7.98 -26.54
C ASN A 258 -3.20 8.65 -26.13
N ALA A 259 -3.28 9.15 -24.90
CA ALA A 259 -4.45 9.89 -24.40
C ALA A 259 -4.08 10.84 -23.24
N GLU A 260 -4.87 11.89 -23.06
CA GLU A 260 -4.67 12.92 -22.02
C GLU A 260 -4.86 12.38 -20.59
N THR A 261 -5.62 11.29 -20.45
CA THR A 261 -5.89 10.63 -19.17
C THR A 261 -4.76 9.70 -18.73
N ILE A 262 -3.75 9.47 -19.58
CA ILE A 262 -2.56 8.69 -19.21
C ILE A 262 -1.46 9.68 -18.88
N GLN A 263 -1.03 9.71 -17.61
CA GLN A 263 -0.10 10.72 -17.13
C GLN A 263 1.12 10.06 -16.50
N LEU A 264 2.30 10.60 -16.80
CA LEU A 264 3.51 10.32 -16.05
C LEU A 264 3.70 11.41 -14.99
N ILE A 265 4.41 11.07 -13.92
CA ILE A 265 4.73 12.04 -12.86
C ILE A 265 6.06 12.72 -13.20
N GLY A 266 6.09 14.04 -13.34
CA GLY A 266 7.28 14.84 -13.54
C GLY A 266 8.19 14.86 -12.30
N LYS A 267 9.45 15.25 -12.48
CA LYS A 267 10.44 15.34 -11.39
C LYS A 267 10.03 16.27 -10.23
N ASP A 268 9.18 17.24 -10.51
CA ASP A 268 8.63 18.23 -9.57
C ASP A 268 7.27 17.78 -9.00
N GLY A 269 6.78 16.60 -9.40
CA GLY A 269 5.48 16.08 -9.03
C GLY A 269 4.33 16.58 -9.89
N SER A 270 4.59 17.33 -10.97
CA SER A 270 3.59 17.65 -11.99
C SER A 270 3.08 16.38 -12.68
N LEU A 271 1.87 16.43 -13.22
CA LEU A 271 1.30 15.35 -14.00
C LEU A 271 1.42 15.73 -15.48
N ILE A 272 2.11 14.89 -16.26
CA ILE A 272 2.40 15.14 -17.67
C ILE A 272 1.64 14.11 -18.49
N PRO A 273 0.57 14.51 -19.20
CA PRO A 273 -0.16 13.63 -20.11
C PRO A 273 0.73 13.07 -21.23
N VAL A 274 0.49 11.84 -21.66
CA VAL A 274 1.22 11.21 -22.79
C VAL A 274 1.09 12.05 -24.06
N THR A 275 -0.07 12.70 -24.28
CA THR A 275 -0.32 13.59 -25.42
C THR A 275 0.51 14.88 -25.40
N GLU A 276 1.02 15.27 -24.23
CA GLU A 276 1.79 16.52 -24.03
C GLU A 276 3.27 16.28 -23.73
N LEU A 277 3.65 15.01 -23.52
CA LEU A 277 5.02 14.60 -23.21
C LEU A 277 5.97 14.95 -24.35
N LYS A 278 7.15 15.46 -24.02
CA LYS A 278 8.18 15.89 -24.98
C LYS A 278 9.54 15.28 -24.67
N VAL A 279 10.36 15.15 -25.72
CA VAL A 279 11.78 14.84 -25.56
C VAL A 279 12.45 15.92 -24.72
N GLY A 280 13.23 15.50 -23.73
CA GLY A 280 13.85 16.38 -22.73
C GLY A 280 13.09 16.47 -21.41
N ASP A 281 11.81 16.08 -21.36
CA ASP A 281 11.05 16.03 -20.12
C ASP A 281 11.69 15.05 -19.13
N SER A 282 11.47 15.30 -17.84
CA SER A 282 12.02 14.50 -16.75
C SER A 282 10.87 13.94 -15.91
N VAL A 283 10.71 12.63 -15.95
CA VAL A 283 9.64 11.90 -15.25
C VAL A 283 10.21 10.97 -14.17
N LEU A 284 9.36 10.52 -13.27
CA LEU A 284 9.71 9.59 -12.20
C LEU A 284 9.64 8.14 -12.70
N GLY A 285 10.50 7.30 -12.16
CA GLY A 285 10.49 5.87 -12.39
C GLY A 285 11.44 5.15 -11.42
N VAL A 286 11.75 3.90 -11.73
CA VAL A 286 12.71 3.08 -10.97
C VAL A 286 13.63 2.39 -11.95
N VAL A 287 14.93 2.52 -11.70
CA VAL A 287 15.98 1.80 -12.43
C VAL A 287 16.74 0.94 -11.43
N GLN A 288 16.75 -0.37 -11.67
CA GLN A 288 17.50 -1.33 -10.88
C GLN A 288 18.69 -1.83 -11.70
N PRO A 289 19.84 -2.08 -11.07
CA PRO A 289 20.95 -2.75 -11.73
C PRO A 289 20.47 -4.05 -12.37
N SER A 290 20.94 -4.32 -13.59
CA SER A 290 20.66 -5.55 -14.32
C SER A 290 21.38 -6.74 -13.67
N SER A 291 20.89 -7.20 -12.51
CA SER A 291 21.12 -8.58 -12.07
C SER A 291 19.95 -9.39 -12.64
N GLY A 292 20.22 -10.34 -13.54
CA GLY A 292 19.18 -11.22 -14.10
C GLY A 292 18.37 -11.87 -12.97
N ARG A 293 17.06 -11.63 -12.92
CA ARG A 293 16.17 -12.21 -11.92
C ARG A 293 15.10 -13.03 -12.62
N HIS A 294 15.22 -14.35 -12.52
CA HIS A 294 14.14 -15.26 -12.81
C HIS A 294 13.67 -15.90 -11.50
N PHE A 295 12.36 -15.83 -11.21
CA PHE A 295 11.74 -16.48 -10.05
C PHE A 295 12.35 -16.21 -8.67
N GLY A 296 12.90 -15.02 -8.42
CA GLY A 296 13.31 -14.60 -7.09
C GLY A 296 14.60 -15.26 -6.55
N MET A 297 15.36 -15.98 -7.38
CA MET A 297 16.72 -16.40 -7.09
C MET A 297 17.72 -15.73 -8.06
N GLU A 298 18.88 -15.36 -7.54
CA GLU A 298 19.99 -14.79 -8.32
C GLU A 298 20.59 -15.92 -9.17
N VAL A 299 20.24 -15.94 -10.46
CA VAL A 299 20.83 -16.86 -11.43
C VAL A 299 21.34 -16.03 -12.59
N SER A 300 22.61 -16.23 -12.94
CA SER A 300 23.27 -15.64 -14.09
C SER A 300 22.76 -16.29 -15.38
N GLU A 301 21.51 -16.04 -15.75
CA GLU A 301 20.94 -16.49 -17.03
C GLU A 301 21.04 -15.37 -18.07
N TYR A 302 21.43 -15.72 -19.29
CA TYR A 302 21.55 -14.77 -20.40
C TYR A 302 20.16 -14.45 -20.96
N VAL A 303 19.70 -13.22 -20.74
CA VAL A 303 18.44 -12.71 -21.30
C VAL A 303 18.76 -11.46 -22.12
N LEU A 304 18.37 -11.45 -23.40
CA LEU A 304 18.53 -10.31 -24.31
C LEU A 304 17.16 -9.77 -24.75
N GLU A 305 16.75 -8.64 -24.16
CA GLU A 305 15.53 -7.90 -24.53
C GLU A 305 15.90 -6.75 -25.49
N LYS A 306 15.33 -6.76 -26.71
CA LYS A 306 15.62 -5.79 -27.78
C LYS A 306 14.59 -4.66 -27.85
#